data_AF-A0A1V5KXS5-F1
#
_entry.id   AF-A0A1V5KXS5-F1
#
_cell.length_a   1.000
_cell.length_b   1.000
_cell.length_c   1.000
_cell.angle_alpha   90.00
_cell.angle_beta   90.00
_cell.angle_gamma   90.00
#
_symmetry.space_group_name_H-M   'P 1'
#
loop_
_entity.id
_entity.type
_entity.pdbx_description
1 polymer ?
#
loop_
_entity_poly.entity_id
_entity_poly.type
_entity_poly.pdbx_seq_one_letter_code
_entity_poly.pdbx_strand_id
1 'polypeptide(L)'
;MTDKNQNGPEKTDFSPTNEETEQLTVLDPEKNLERDQLLNLSTLVLGDIMGRLTAERFRERDGDRTKLGYLRALTSQMGVHASILKDRDMEQINRKLDLLLEVKQK
;
A
#
# COMPACT_ATOMS: atom_id res chain seq x y z
N MET A 1 0.58 -31.53 42.12
CA MET A 1 1.49 -31.29 40.98
C MET A 1 1.32 -32.41 39.97
N THR A 2 0.67 -32.13 38.85
CA THR A 2 0.89 -32.81 37.57
C THR A 2 0.29 -31.95 36.47
N ASP A 3 1.10 -31.06 35.89
CA ASP A 3 0.70 -30.23 34.76
C ASP A 3 0.55 -31.10 33.52
N LYS A 4 -0.66 -31.14 32.98
CA LYS A 4 -0.95 -31.78 31.70
C LYS A 4 -0.46 -30.85 30.59
N ASN A 5 0.68 -31.22 30.01
CA ASN A 5 1.30 -30.58 28.86
C ASN A 5 0.34 -30.65 27.65
N GLN A 6 -0.40 -29.58 27.39
CA GLN A 6 -1.19 -29.39 26.17
C GLN A 6 -0.32 -28.68 25.13
N ASN A 7 0.52 -29.41 24.42
CA ASN A 7 1.14 -28.94 23.18
C ASN A 7 1.26 -30.14 22.23
N GLY A 8 0.20 -30.37 21.43
CA GLY A 8 0.34 -31.17 20.21
C GLY A 8 1.10 -30.37 19.15
N PRO A 9 1.81 -31.00 18.21
CA PRO A 9 2.48 -30.27 17.15
C PRO A 9 1.41 -29.62 16.26
N GLU A 10 1.32 -28.29 16.29
CA GLU A 10 0.53 -27.53 15.32
C GLU A 10 1.06 -27.85 13.93
N LYS A 11 0.24 -28.50 13.11
CA LYS A 11 0.52 -28.68 11.69
C LYS A 11 0.38 -27.32 11.01
N THR A 12 1.49 -26.61 10.87
CA THR A 12 1.59 -25.46 9.96
C THR A 12 1.79 -25.98 8.54
N ASP A 13 0.80 -26.66 7.97
CA ASP A 13 0.73 -26.87 6.52
C ASP A 13 0.11 -25.62 5.89
N PHE A 14 0.88 -24.53 5.89
CA PHE A 14 0.70 -23.47 4.91
C PHE A 14 1.59 -23.83 3.73
N SER A 15 1.13 -24.76 2.90
CA SER A 15 1.64 -24.86 1.53
C SER A 15 1.47 -23.49 0.88
N PRO A 16 2.50 -22.93 0.21
CA PRO A 16 2.31 -21.73 -0.57
C PRO A 16 1.36 -22.09 -1.71
N THR A 17 0.10 -21.67 -1.60
CA THR A 17 -0.79 -21.66 -2.75
C THR A 17 -0.14 -20.74 -3.76
N ASN A 18 0.31 -21.32 -4.88
CA ASN A 18 0.72 -20.61 -6.09
C ASN A 18 -0.52 -19.90 -6.65
N GLU A 19 -0.99 -18.86 -5.96
CA GLU A 19 -1.64 -17.76 -6.63
C GLU A 19 -0.51 -16.93 -7.22
N GLU A 20 -0.63 -16.56 -8.48
CA GLU A 20 0.28 -15.66 -9.19
C GLU A 20 0.37 -14.36 -8.39
N THR A 21 1.22 -14.37 -7.37
CA THR A 21 1.58 -13.19 -6.64
C THR A 21 2.48 -12.49 -7.62
N GLU A 22 1.94 -11.54 -8.37
CA GLU A 22 2.74 -10.51 -9.01
C GLU A 22 3.73 -10.05 -7.94
N GLN A 23 4.94 -10.58 -8.00
CA GLN A 23 6.00 -10.22 -7.08
C GLN A 23 6.09 -8.71 -7.27
N LEU A 24 5.75 -7.97 -6.21
CA LEU A 24 5.95 -6.54 -6.13
C LEU A 24 7.43 -6.32 -6.46
N THR A 25 7.68 -6.04 -7.73
CA THR A 25 9.01 -5.82 -8.26
C THR A 25 9.52 -4.61 -7.51
N VAL A 26 10.75 -4.72 -6.99
CA VAL A 26 11.46 -3.60 -6.37
C VAL A 26 11.26 -2.40 -7.27
N LEU A 27 10.64 -1.33 -6.74
CA LEU A 27 10.40 -0.11 -7.48
C LEU A 27 11.75 0.35 -8.03
N ASP A 28 11.84 0.47 -9.35
CA ASP A 28 13.02 1.01 -10.00
C ASP A 28 13.23 2.44 -9.48
N PRO A 29 14.33 2.72 -8.74
CA PRO A 29 14.53 4.02 -8.11
C PRO A 29 14.64 5.16 -9.13
N GLU A 30 14.90 4.86 -10.41
CA GLU A 30 14.97 5.85 -11.48
C GLU A 30 13.62 6.12 -12.15
N LYS A 31 12.59 5.30 -11.88
CA LYS A 31 11.27 5.43 -12.50
C LYS A 31 10.27 6.07 -11.54
N ASN A 32 9.63 7.15 -12.01
CA ASN A 32 8.53 7.76 -11.27
C ASN A 32 7.33 6.82 -11.17
N LEU A 33 6.75 6.75 -9.97
CA LEU A 33 5.46 6.10 -9.75
C LEU A 33 4.33 6.88 -10.43
N GLU A 34 3.49 6.17 -11.15
CA GLU A 34 2.26 6.71 -11.74
C GLU A 34 1.08 6.61 -10.75
N ARG A 35 0.00 7.36 -11.04
CA ARG A 35 -1.19 7.42 -10.19
C ARG A 35 -1.84 6.05 -9.99
N ASP A 36 -1.93 5.25 -11.05
CA ASP A 36 -2.53 3.91 -11.00
C ASP A 36 -1.69 2.96 -10.15
N GLN A 37 -0.37 3.09 -10.22
CA GLN A 37 0.54 2.31 -9.38
C GLN A 37 0.41 2.69 -7.90
N LEU A 38 0.29 3.98 -7.58
CA LEU A 38 0.00 4.43 -6.22
C LEU A 38 -1.37 3.94 -5.73
N LEU A 39 -2.38 3.92 -6.61
CA LEU A 39 -3.71 3.39 -6.27
C LEU A 39 -3.63 1.91 -5.95
N ASN A 40 -2.95 1.10 -6.76
CA ASN A 40 -2.77 -0.33 -6.54
C ASN A 40 -2.04 -0.61 -5.22
N LEU A 41 -0.94 0.11 -4.95
CA LEU A 41 -0.23 0.02 -3.67
C LEU A 41 -1.15 0.39 -2.49
N SER A 42 -2.02 1.38 -2.66
CA SER A 42 -2.89 1.86 -1.58
C SER A 42 -3.96 0.81 -1.25
N THR A 43 -4.54 0.19 -2.28
CA THR A 43 -5.52 -0.88 -2.16
C THR A 43 -4.92 -2.09 -1.45
N LEU A 44 -3.68 -2.44 -1.76
CA LEU A 44 -2.99 -3.56 -1.12
C LEU A 44 -2.75 -3.30 0.38
N VAL A 45 -2.21 -2.12 0.72
CA VAL A 45 -2.00 -1.73 2.12
C VAL A 45 -3.32 -1.67 2.89
N LEU A 46 -4.37 -1.11 2.29
CA LEU A 46 -5.70 -1.08 2.87
C LEU A 46 -6.26 -2.48 3.07
N GLY A 47 -6.09 -3.39 2.11
CA GLY A 47 -6.50 -4.78 2.21
C GLY A 47 -5.85 -5.52 3.38
N ASP A 48 -4.53 -5.38 3.54
CA ASP A 48 -3.79 -5.99 4.66
C ASP A 48 -4.28 -5.44 6.01
N ILE A 49 -4.44 -4.11 6.13
CA ILE A 49 -4.96 -3.49 7.36
C ILE A 49 -6.40 -3.91 7.63
N MET A 50 -7.27 -3.88 6.62
CA MET A 50 -8.68 -4.25 6.76
C MET A 50 -8.82 -5.71 7.19
N GLY A 51 -8.15 -6.64 6.52
CA GLY A 51 -8.21 -8.07 6.86
C GLY A 51 -7.80 -8.35 8.31
N ARG A 52 -6.91 -7.53 8.87
CA ARG A 52 -6.53 -7.60 10.29
C ARG A 52 -7.54 -6.98 11.24
N LEU A 53 -8.19 -5.88 10.85
CA LEU A 53 -9.17 -5.19 11.68
C LEU A 53 -10.54 -5.89 11.67
N THR A 54 -10.89 -6.58 10.58
CA THR A 54 -12.19 -7.25 10.42
C THR A 54 -12.17 -8.74 10.78
N ALA A 55 -11.02 -9.28 11.17
CA ALA A 55 -10.94 -10.64 11.70
C ALA A 55 -11.83 -10.79 12.95
N GLU A 56 -12.42 -11.98 13.13
CA GLU A 56 -13.35 -12.28 14.24
C GLU A 56 -12.80 -11.88 15.62
N ARG A 57 -11.47 -11.98 15.79
CA ARG A 57 -10.74 -11.49 16.96
C ARG A 57 -9.41 -10.89 16.53
N PHE A 58 -9.10 -9.70 17.03
CA PHE A 58 -7.76 -9.15 16.92
C PHE A 58 -6.81 -9.89 17.87
N ARG A 59 -5.70 -10.41 17.33
CA ARG A 59 -4.58 -10.95 18.10
C ARG A 59 -3.28 -10.27 17.66
N GLU A 60 -2.59 -9.63 18.62
CA GLU A 60 -1.25 -9.11 18.41
C GLU A 60 -0.29 -10.30 18.20
N ARG A 61 0.48 -10.25 17.12
CA ARG A 61 1.55 -11.18 16.77
C ARG A 61 2.90 -10.52 17.05
N ASP A 62 3.90 -11.33 17.35
CA ASP A 62 5.27 -10.84 17.40
C ASP A 62 5.67 -10.23 16.04
N GLY A 63 6.24 -9.03 16.09
CA GLY A 63 6.61 -8.26 14.90
C GLY A 63 5.51 -7.31 14.36
N ASP A 64 4.29 -7.35 14.90
CA ASP A 64 3.20 -6.47 14.46
C ASP A 64 3.53 -5.00 14.61
N ARG A 65 4.15 -4.61 15.71
CA ARG A 65 4.55 -3.22 15.96
C ARG A 65 5.50 -2.71 14.87
N THR A 66 6.46 -3.55 14.48
CA THR A 66 7.42 -3.25 13.41
C THR A 66 6.73 -3.20 12.05
N LYS A 67 5.90 -4.20 11.71
CA LYS A 67 5.13 -4.24 10.45
C LYS A 67 4.20 -3.03 10.32
N LEU A 68 3.43 -2.72 11.35
CA LEU A 68 2.55 -1.54 11.39
C LEU A 68 3.35 -0.23 11.30
N GLY A 69 4.56 -0.18 11.87
CA GLY A 69 5.48 0.94 11.69
C GLY A 69 5.83 1.17 10.22
N TYR A 70 6.26 0.12 9.52
CA TYR A 70 6.54 0.21 8.08
C TYR A 70 5.31 0.54 7.24
N LEU A 71 4.14 -0.05 7.55
CA LEU A 71 2.90 0.25 6.83
C LEU A 71 2.53 1.73 6.98
N ARG A 72 2.60 2.30 8.19
CA ARG A 72 2.35 3.74 8.39
C ARG A 72 3.35 4.61 7.62
N ALA A 73 4.63 4.25 7.63
CA ALA A 73 5.65 4.97 6.87
C ALA A 73 5.37 4.94 5.36
N LEU A 74 4.99 3.76 4.84
CA LEU A 74 4.60 3.58 3.44
C LEU A 74 3.36 4.42 3.09
N THR A 75 2.30 4.36 3.89
CA THR A 75 1.08 5.18 3.68
C THR A 75 1.42 6.68 3.67
N SER A 76 2.27 7.14 4.59
CA SER A 76 2.71 8.54 4.63
C SER A 76 3.45 8.93 3.35
N GLN A 77 4.40 8.11 2.90
CA GLN A 77 5.18 8.37 1.70
C GLN A 77 4.29 8.38 0.44
N MET A 78 3.31 7.48 0.37
CA MET A 78 2.32 7.47 -0.71
C MET A 78 1.48 8.75 -0.75
N GLY A 79 1.08 9.26 0.42
CA GLY A 79 0.37 10.53 0.52
C GLY A 79 1.20 11.71 -0.03
N VAL A 80 2.49 11.75 0.30
CA VAL A 80 3.44 12.75 -0.25
C VAL A 80 3.54 12.61 -1.77
N HIS A 81 3.78 11.41 -2.30
CA HIS A 81 3.86 11.19 -3.76
C HIS A 81 2.57 11.60 -4.49
N ALA A 82 1.41 11.25 -3.95
CA ALA A 82 0.12 11.61 -4.55
C ALA A 82 -0.10 13.14 -4.58
N SER A 83 0.37 13.87 -3.56
CA SER A 83 0.31 15.34 -3.53
C SER A 83 1.17 15.96 -4.62
N ILE A 84 2.41 15.48 -4.80
CA ILE A 84 3.33 15.96 -5.84
C ILE A 84 2.75 15.73 -7.24
N LEU A 85 2.17 14.55 -7.49
CA LEU A 85 1.53 14.26 -8.77
C LEU A 85 0.33 15.18 -9.03
N LYS A 86 -0.50 15.41 -8.02
CA LYS A 86 -1.64 16.33 -8.13
C LYS A 86 -1.19 17.75 -8.48
N ASP A 87 -0.14 18.25 -7.82
CA ASP A 87 0.37 19.60 -8.07
C ASP A 87 0.90 19.72 -9.51
N ARG A 88 1.65 18.71 -9.99
CA ARG A 88 2.10 18.63 -11.38
C ARG A 88 0.92 18.61 -12.37
N ASP A 89 -0.11 17.80 -12.10
CA ASP A 89 -1.30 17.72 -12.96
C ASP A 89 -2.02 19.07 -13.03
N MET A 90 -2.16 19.76 -11.88
CA MET A 90 -2.78 21.09 -11.79
C MET A 90 -1.98 22.15 -12.57
N GLU A 91 -0.65 22.14 -12.47
CA GLU A 91 0.19 23.03 -13.27
C GLU A 91 -0.01 22.81 -14.77
N GLN A 92 -0.09 21.55 -15.21
CA GLN A 92 -0.33 21.23 -16.61
C GLN A 92 -1.71 21.69 -17.09
N ILE A 93 -2.74 21.52 -16.25
CA ILE A 93 -4.10 21.98 -16.54
C ILE A 93 -4.13 23.51 -16.69
N ASN A 94 -3.53 24.23 -15.74
CA ASN A 94 -3.48 25.68 -15.77
C ASN A 94 -2.77 26.21 -17.02
N ARG A 95 -1.60 25.63 -17.37
CA ARG A 95 -0.89 25.99 -18.61
C ARG A 95 -1.74 25.78 -19.85
N LYS A 96 -2.49 24.68 -19.93
CA LYS A 96 -3.40 24.42 -21.06
C LYS A 96 -4.57 25.42 -21.10
N LEU A 97 -5.10 25.79 -19.93
CA LEU A 97 -6.18 26.77 -19.81
C LEU A 97 -5.73 28.15 -20.32
N ASP A 98 -4.54 28.60 -19.91
CA ASP A 98 -3.97 29.88 -20.32
C ASP A 98 -3.81 29.95 -21.84
N LEU A 99 -3.25 28.90 -22.45
CA LEU A 99 -3.11 28.80 -23.92
C LEU A 99 -4.47 28.89 -24.63
N LEU A 100 -5.51 28.23 -24.11
CA LEU A 100 -6.86 28.28 -24.71
C LEU A 100 -7.49 29.67 -24.56
N LEU A 101 -7.24 30.37 -23.45
CA LEU A 101 -7.74 31.72 -23.24
C LEU A 101 -7.04 32.73 -24.14
N GLU A 102 -5.72 32.61 -24.33
CA GLU A 102 -4.95 33.44 -25.26
C GLU A 102 -5.42 33.26 -26.71
N VAL A 103 -5.73 32.03 -27.12
CA VAL A 103 -6.25 31.74 -28.47
C VAL A 103 -7.65 32.32 -28.68
N LYS A 104 -8.52 32.30 -27.67
CA LYS A 104 -9.88 32.90 -27.76
C LYS A 104 -9.91 34.42 -27.80
N GLN A 105 -8.84 35.08 -27.37
CA GLN A 105 -8.73 36.55 -27.37
C GLN A 105 -8.24 37.12 -28.72
N LYS A 106 -7.80 36.27 -29.65
CA LYS A 106 -7.44 36.64 -31.04
C LYS A 106 -8.58 36.34 -31.99
#